data_AF-A0A963NRI3-F1
#
_entry.id   AF-A0A963NRI3-F1
#
_cell.length_a   1.000
_cell.length_b   1.000
_cell.length_c   1.000
_cell.angle_alpha   90.00
_cell.angle_beta   90.00
_cell.angle_gamma   90.00
#
_symmetry.space_group_name_H-M   'P 1'
#
loop_
_entity.id
_entity.type
_entity.pdbx_description
1 polymer ?
#
loop_
_entity_poly.entity_id
_entity_poly.type
_entity_poly.pdbx_seq_one_letter_code
_entity_poly.pdbx_strand_id
1 'polypeptide(L)'
;MDIKCKTTDHKLHQLYDELHQLMQHVQMRGLVRIEQYIDIDKKNQLIKSIVNLAQYLAMREIDLRPLQEKLAEAGLSSLGRAEPHVYANLKNVINILGRALGKAVALDTRMPCPDFKEGFDILDSHANNILGSIQKDRVTRIMVTLPSEAAADYELVYNLIKEGMDIARINCAHEDLSTWRSMVDNIRQAAAALDTQCRILMDLAGHKIRTGMILNDPQALYVKVKKNNNDSYPNTVSFKIISDDDGKSAPVLKPENDFLFPVPKAVYSNLQNGDRLSIEDARGKQRHINILILPENHQIIGLCDKSIHLVTGLQVIWQRLINTVYSDQHTFRFVNLNSIPGKIRLHAGDDLYLHKTQTPGFVIKDPSNGKLTVAAHTTCSVPGVIDALDLGARVWIDDGKISAYVSDKTPDYVLLRISKTGPKGAKLKADMGLNFPDTTLDLPTLTSKDQSDLDIICEHADMVGFSFVETADDMRKLIAELTQRNASNMPIIAKIETARAVRNLPEILFASLPSHPVGVMIARGDLAVELGNVRLAEIQEEILWLCEAAHVPVVWATQVLESIAKLGMRSRPEFTDAAMSVRAECVMLNKGPYILDAVRSLSAVLKCMQDHQHKKISRLRALHW
;
A
#
# COMPACT_ATOMS: atom_id res chain seq x y z
N MET A 1 15.64 -57.41 -28.14
CA MET A 1 14.51 -56.54 -27.76
C MET A 1 14.06 -56.75 -26.31
N ASP A 2 14.27 -57.93 -25.71
CA ASP A 2 13.73 -58.29 -24.39
C ASP A 2 14.32 -57.57 -23.16
N ILE A 3 15.58 -57.15 -23.19
CA ILE A 3 16.21 -56.49 -22.02
C ILE A 3 15.61 -55.09 -21.79
N LYS A 4 15.41 -54.31 -22.85
CA LYS A 4 14.79 -52.97 -22.77
C LYS A 4 13.32 -53.03 -22.31
N CYS A 5 12.58 -54.06 -22.71
CA CYS A 5 11.18 -54.23 -22.31
C CYS A 5 11.05 -54.48 -20.79
N LYS A 6 11.94 -55.30 -20.21
CA LYS A 6 11.98 -55.57 -18.76
C LYS A 6 12.41 -54.36 -17.93
N THR A 7 13.30 -53.50 -18.45
CA THR A 7 13.76 -52.31 -17.72
C THR A 7 12.68 -51.22 -17.66
N THR A 8 11.93 -51.03 -18.76
CA THR A 8 10.83 -50.07 -18.81
C THR A 8 9.69 -50.47 -17.86
N ASP A 9 9.36 -51.76 -17.80
CA ASP A 9 8.33 -52.28 -16.91
C ASP A 9 8.70 -52.07 -15.43
N HIS A 10 9.97 -52.30 -15.06
CA HIS A 10 10.47 -52.04 -13.71
C HIS A 10 10.37 -50.55 -13.30
N LYS A 11 10.71 -49.63 -14.19
CA LYS A 11 10.61 -48.18 -13.94
C LYS A 11 9.15 -47.74 -13.72
N LEU A 12 8.21 -48.27 -14.49
CA LEU A 12 6.79 -47.98 -14.34
C LEU A 12 6.23 -48.53 -13.02
N HIS A 13 6.66 -49.72 -12.60
CA HIS A 13 6.33 -50.28 -11.30
C HIS A 13 6.84 -49.40 -10.15
N GLN A 14 8.10 -48.95 -10.22
CA GLN A 14 8.66 -48.04 -9.22
C GLN A 14 7.90 -46.71 -9.16
N LEU A 15 7.57 -46.11 -10.31
CA LEU A 15 6.76 -44.89 -10.38
C LEU A 15 5.37 -45.08 -9.76
N TYR A 16 4.75 -46.23 -9.98
CA TYR A 16 3.45 -46.57 -9.41
C TYR A 16 3.52 -46.60 -7.88
N ASP A 17 4.55 -47.25 -7.33
CA ASP A 17 4.72 -47.37 -5.89
C ASP A 17 5.06 -45.99 -5.25
N GLU A 18 5.93 -45.19 -5.88
CA GLU A 18 6.25 -43.81 -5.45
C GLU A 18 4.99 -42.92 -5.42
N LEU A 19 4.14 -42.99 -6.45
CA LEU A 19 2.89 -42.24 -6.51
C LEU A 19 1.88 -42.68 -5.44
N HIS A 20 1.79 -43.98 -5.15
CA HIS A 20 0.92 -44.49 -4.08
C HIS A 20 1.39 -44.02 -2.70
N GLN A 21 2.70 -44.02 -2.45
CA GLN A 21 3.27 -43.45 -1.23
C GLN A 21 2.95 -41.96 -1.10
N LEU A 22 3.10 -41.20 -2.19
CA LEU A 22 2.75 -39.79 -2.22
C LEU A 22 1.25 -39.57 -1.95
N MET A 23 0.37 -40.36 -2.58
CA MET A 23 -1.07 -40.29 -2.35
C MET A 23 -1.42 -40.54 -0.88
N GLN A 24 -0.88 -41.60 -0.29
CA GLN A 24 -1.11 -41.93 1.12
C GLN A 24 -0.62 -40.81 2.05
N HIS A 25 0.56 -40.25 1.77
CA HIS A 25 1.10 -39.11 2.50
C HIS A 25 0.17 -37.89 2.40
N VAL A 26 -0.25 -37.51 1.19
CA VAL A 26 -1.15 -36.38 0.93
C VAL A 26 -2.47 -36.52 1.68
N GLN A 27 -3.06 -37.72 1.67
CA GLN A 27 -4.32 -37.96 2.35
C GLN A 27 -4.18 -37.94 3.87
N MET A 28 -3.17 -38.62 4.42
CA MET A 28 -2.94 -38.68 5.87
C MET A 28 -2.62 -37.28 6.43
N ARG A 29 -1.65 -36.59 5.82
CA ARG A 29 -1.20 -35.27 6.29
C ARG A 29 -2.21 -34.18 6.00
N GLY A 30 -3.00 -34.33 4.93
CA GLY A 30 -4.14 -33.45 4.63
C GLY A 30 -5.24 -33.58 5.70
N LEU A 31 -5.59 -34.82 6.09
CA LEU A 31 -6.60 -35.06 7.12
C LEU A 31 -6.21 -34.46 8.47
N VAL A 32 -4.95 -34.64 8.90
CA VAL A 32 -4.42 -34.05 10.15
C VAL A 32 -4.57 -32.53 10.17
N ARG A 33 -4.32 -31.85 9.04
CA ARG A 33 -4.44 -30.39 8.96
C ARG A 33 -5.87 -29.89 9.10
N ILE A 34 -6.85 -30.68 8.64
CA ILE A 34 -8.23 -30.26 8.61
C ILE A 34 -9.08 -30.81 9.75
N GLU A 35 -8.50 -31.57 10.69
CA GLU A 35 -9.23 -32.26 11.75
C GLU A 35 -10.18 -31.32 12.52
N GLN A 36 -9.71 -30.11 12.84
CA GLN A 36 -10.50 -29.07 13.50
C GLN A 36 -11.61 -28.42 12.64
N TYR A 37 -11.66 -28.71 11.34
CA TYR A 37 -12.61 -28.17 10.37
C TYR A 37 -13.59 -29.24 9.82
N ILE A 38 -13.47 -30.51 10.25
CA ILE A 38 -14.26 -31.64 9.70
C ILE A 38 -15.76 -31.52 10.02
N ASP A 39 -16.11 -30.91 11.15
CA ASP A 39 -17.51 -30.74 11.58
C ASP A 39 -18.22 -29.54 10.93
N ILE A 40 -17.54 -28.81 10.04
CA ILE A 40 -18.11 -27.67 9.33
C ILE A 40 -19.02 -28.20 8.21
N ASP A 41 -20.28 -27.76 8.25
CA ASP A 41 -21.45 -28.27 7.51
C ASP A 41 -21.12 -28.86 6.13
N LYS A 42 -21.51 -30.14 5.94
CA LYS A 42 -21.25 -31.00 4.76
C LYS A 42 -21.93 -30.51 3.47
N LYS A 43 -22.61 -29.36 3.49
CA LYS A 43 -23.37 -28.78 2.37
C LYS A 43 -22.58 -27.80 1.48
N ASN A 44 -21.37 -27.38 1.85
CA ASN A 44 -20.70 -26.24 1.20
C ASN A 44 -19.56 -26.60 0.23
N GLN A 45 -19.47 -25.86 -0.88
CA GLN A 45 -18.32 -25.88 -1.82
C GLN A 45 -16.99 -25.50 -1.12
N LEU A 46 -17.05 -24.72 -0.03
CA LEU A 46 -15.90 -24.26 0.75
C LEU A 46 -15.10 -25.41 1.41
N ILE A 47 -15.74 -26.54 1.72
CA ILE A 47 -15.03 -27.70 2.28
C ILE A 47 -14.02 -28.27 1.27
N LYS A 48 -14.34 -28.24 -0.04
CA LYS A 48 -13.46 -28.74 -1.10
C LYS A 48 -12.19 -27.88 -1.22
N SER A 49 -12.32 -26.56 -1.06
CA SER A 49 -11.18 -25.63 -0.98
C SER A 49 -10.25 -25.93 0.18
N ILE A 50 -10.81 -26.13 1.38
CA ILE A 50 -10.03 -26.43 2.60
C ILE A 50 -9.32 -27.78 2.47
N VAL A 51 -10.04 -28.80 1.99
CA VAL A 51 -9.49 -30.14 1.72
C VAL A 51 -8.34 -30.07 0.71
N ASN A 52 -8.55 -29.39 -0.42
CA ASN A 52 -7.56 -29.32 -1.48
C ASN A 52 -6.33 -28.52 -1.06
N LEU A 53 -6.50 -27.40 -0.33
CA LEU A 53 -5.40 -26.65 0.27
C LEU A 53 -4.55 -27.52 1.21
N ALA A 54 -5.20 -28.28 2.10
CA ALA A 54 -4.50 -29.17 3.02
C ALA A 54 -3.72 -30.28 2.31
N GLN A 55 -4.32 -30.86 1.27
CA GLN A 55 -3.66 -31.85 0.41
C GLN A 55 -2.51 -31.25 -0.39
N TYR A 56 -2.65 -30.02 -0.88
CA TYR A 56 -1.58 -29.30 -1.57
C TYR A 56 -0.40 -29.03 -0.64
N LEU A 57 -0.65 -28.55 0.58
CA LEU A 57 0.40 -28.34 1.58
C LEU A 57 1.12 -29.64 1.92
N ALA A 58 0.38 -30.74 2.11
CA ALA A 58 0.95 -32.06 2.32
C ALA A 58 1.80 -32.51 1.12
N MET A 59 1.31 -32.34 -0.10
CA MET A 59 2.05 -32.66 -1.33
C MET A 59 3.36 -31.88 -1.43
N ARG A 60 3.38 -30.62 -0.96
CA ARG A 60 4.55 -29.74 -0.97
C ARG A 60 5.50 -29.94 0.22
N GLU A 61 5.23 -30.87 1.15
CA GLU A 61 6.21 -31.32 2.15
C GLU A 61 7.35 -32.14 1.51
N ILE A 62 7.17 -32.62 0.27
CA ILE A 62 8.11 -33.46 -0.46
C ILE A 62 8.65 -32.69 -1.68
N ASP A 63 9.96 -32.76 -1.93
CA ASP A 63 10.53 -32.25 -3.18
C ASP A 63 10.15 -33.17 -4.34
N LEU A 64 9.19 -32.70 -5.14
CA LEU A 64 8.62 -33.48 -6.23
C LEU A 64 9.49 -33.51 -7.48
N ARG A 65 10.50 -32.63 -7.64
CA ARG A 65 11.23 -32.46 -8.91
C ARG A 65 11.76 -33.79 -9.48
N PRO A 66 12.40 -34.69 -8.70
CA PRO A 66 12.83 -35.98 -9.21
C PRO A 66 11.69 -36.87 -9.71
N LEU A 67 10.52 -36.83 -9.04
CA LEU A 67 9.34 -37.57 -9.47
C LEU A 67 8.74 -36.96 -10.74
N GLN A 68 8.68 -35.63 -10.83
CA GLN A 68 8.15 -34.92 -12.01
C GLN A 68 8.95 -35.24 -13.28
N GLU A 69 10.28 -35.29 -13.18
CA GLU A 69 11.16 -35.68 -14.28
C GLU A 69 10.85 -37.11 -14.75
N LYS A 70 10.82 -38.08 -13.83
CA LYS A 70 10.48 -39.48 -14.16
C LYS A 70 9.08 -39.62 -14.78
N LEU A 71 8.10 -38.86 -14.28
CA LEU A 71 6.74 -38.87 -14.84
C LEU A 71 6.70 -38.32 -16.26
N ALA A 72 7.40 -37.21 -16.51
CA ALA A 72 7.49 -36.61 -17.83
C ALA A 72 8.22 -37.53 -18.83
N GLU A 73 9.31 -38.19 -18.42
CA GLU A 73 10.00 -39.21 -19.23
C GLU A 73 9.09 -40.39 -19.59
N ALA A 74 8.16 -40.75 -18.69
CA ALA A 74 7.16 -41.79 -18.93
C ALA A 74 5.96 -41.31 -19.76
N GLY A 75 5.91 -40.04 -20.19
CA GLY A 75 4.78 -39.46 -20.93
C GLY A 75 3.53 -39.22 -20.06
N LEU A 76 3.68 -39.22 -18.73
CA LEU A 76 2.61 -38.97 -17.77
C LEU A 76 2.56 -37.49 -17.37
N SER A 77 1.45 -37.08 -16.76
CA SER A 77 1.35 -35.76 -16.12
C SER A 77 2.46 -35.61 -15.08
N SER A 78 3.24 -34.53 -15.17
CA SER A 78 4.29 -34.19 -14.20
C SER A 78 3.74 -33.64 -12.88
N LEU A 79 2.42 -33.70 -12.65
CA LEU A 79 1.73 -33.07 -11.50
C LEU A 79 1.89 -31.54 -11.42
N GLY A 80 2.56 -30.92 -12.40
CA GLY A 80 2.82 -29.49 -12.43
C GLY A 80 1.60 -28.61 -12.68
N ARG A 81 0.38 -29.11 -12.49
CA ARG A 81 -0.91 -28.42 -12.62
C ARG A 81 -1.94 -28.92 -11.59
N ALA A 82 -1.46 -29.46 -10.48
CA ALA A 82 -2.28 -30.14 -9.49
C ALA A 82 -2.94 -29.19 -8.46
N GLU A 83 -2.56 -27.91 -8.44
CA GLU A 83 -2.97 -26.91 -7.44
C GLU A 83 -4.47 -26.95 -7.18
N PRO A 84 -5.37 -26.78 -8.16
CA PRO A 84 -6.81 -26.72 -7.86
C PRO A 84 -7.47 -28.10 -7.65
N HIS A 85 -6.74 -29.22 -7.75
CA HIS A 85 -7.35 -30.57 -7.69
C HIS A 85 -6.31 -31.67 -7.40
N VAL A 86 -5.59 -31.56 -6.29
CA VAL A 86 -4.42 -32.38 -5.96
C VAL A 86 -4.75 -33.87 -6.01
N TYR A 87 -5.78 -34.28 -5.28
CA TYR A 87 -6.19 -35.67 -5.22
C TYR A 87 -6.61 -36.22 -6.59
N ALA A 88 -7.40 -35.47 -7.35
CA ALA A 88 -7.85 -35.91 -8.67
C ALA A 88 -6.69 -36.09 -9.65
N ASN A 89 -5.68 -35.21 -9.60
CA ASN A 89 -4.49 -35.31 -10.44
C ASN A 89 -3.69 -36.58 -10.12
N LEU A 90 -3.34 -36.79 -8.85
CA LEU A 90 -2.62 -37.99 -8.40
C LEU A 90 -3.41 -39.27 -8.72
N LYS A 91 -4.70 -39.29 -8.41
CA LYS A 91 -5.59 -40.43 -8.66
C LYS A 91 -5.61 -40.81 -10.15
N ASN A 92 -5.69 -39.83 -11.05
CA ASN A 92 -5.75 -40.09 -12.48
C ASN A 92 -4.42 -40.65 -13.02
N VAL A 93 -3.27 -40.11 -12.58
CA VAL A 93 -1.97 -40.65 -12.97
C VAL A 93 -1.78 -42.08 -12.46
N ILE A 94 -2.12 -42.34 -11.20
CA ILE A 94 -2.07 -43.69 -10.61
C ILE A 94 -3.01 -44.65 -11.35
N ASN A 95 -4.22 -44.22 -11.72
CA ASN A 95 -5.17 -45.03 -12.47
C ASN A 95 -4.66 -45.40 -13.87
N ILE A 96 -4.08 -44.45 -14.60
CA ILE A 96 -3.51 -44.71 -15.93
C ILE A 96 -2.35 -45.70 -15.82
N LEU A 97 -1.45 -45.48 -14.87
CA LEU A 97 -0.29 -46.33 -14.65
C LEU A 97 -0.69 -47.72 -14.16
N GLY A 98 -1.66 -47.81 -13.23
CA GLY A 98 -2.21 -49.07 -12.74
C GLY A 98 -2.82 -49.90 -13.88
N ARG A 99 -3.60 -49.28 -14.77
CA ARG A 99 -4.14 -49.94 -15.97
C ARG A 99 -3.04 -50.47 -16.89
N ALA A 100 -1.98 -49.69 -17.10
CA ALA A 100 -0.83 -50.11 -17.91
C ALA A 100 -0.08 -51.31 -17.30
N LEU A 101 -0.07 -51.42 -15.97
CA LEU A 101 0.60 -52.50 -15.22
C LEU A 101 -0.33 -53.67 -14.83
N GLY A 102 -1.61 -53.63 -15.20
CA GLY A 102 -2.60 -54.62 -14.75
C GLY A 102 -2.88 -54.60 -13.24
N LYS A 103 -2.58 -53.50 -12.54
CA LYS A 103 -2.84 -53.31 -11.11
C LYS A 103 -4.18 -52.59 -10.89
N ALA A 104 -4.96 -53.09 -9.94
CA ALA A 104 -6.17 -52.40 -9.48
C ALA A 104 -5.79 -51.22 -8.57
N VAL A 105 -6.53 -50.12 -8.67
CA VAL A 105 -6.36 -48.94 -7.82
C VAL A 105 -7.51 -48.87 -6.83
N ALA A 106 -7.19 -48.92 -5.54
CA ALA A 106 -8.18 -48.66 -4.49
C ALA A 106 -8.48 -47.16 -4.44
N LEU A 107 -9.76 -46.80 -4.49
CA LEU A 107 -10.21 -45.42 -4.34
C LEU A 107 -10.53 -45.15 -2.88
N ASP A 108 -10.00 -44.06 -2.36
CA ASP A 108 -10.34 -43.56 -1.04
C ASP A 108 -11.22 -42.31 -1.18
N THR A 109 -12.49 -42.46 -0.83
CA THR A 109 -13.52 -41.42 -0.98
C THR A 109 -13.86 -40.74 0.35
N ARG A 110 -12.98 -40.83 1.36
CA ARG A 110 -13.25 -40.29 2.70
C ARG A 110 -13.42 -38.77 2.74
N MET A 111 -12.82 -38.03 1.80
CA MET A 111 -12.84 -36.55 1.80
C MET A 111 -13.46 -36.00 0.50
N PRO A 112 -14.28 -34.94 0.58
CA PRO A 112 -14.81 -34.26 -0.59
C PRO A 112 -13.70 -33.50 -1.31
N CYS A 113 -13.11 -34.12 -2.33
CA CYS A 113 -12.05 -33.52 -3.15
C CYS A 113 -12.65 -33.00 -4.46
N PRO A 114 -12.21 -31.84 -4.98
CA PRO A 114 -12.61 -31.38 -6.31
C PRO A 114 -12.03 -32.29 -7.39
N ASP A 115 -12.79 -32.49 -8.47
CA ASP A 115 -12.23 -33.00 -9.72
C ASP A 115 -11.52 -31.89 -10.54
N PHE A 116 -10.99 -32.25 -11.71
CA PHE A 116 -10.26 -31.33 -12.58
C PHE A 116 -11.08 -30.11 -13.00
N LYS A 117 -12.36 -30.32 -13.33
CA LYS A 117 -13.23 -29.25 -13.80
C LYS A 117 -13.74 -28.44 -12.60
N GLU A 118 -14.18 -29.15 -11.57
CA GLU A 118 -14.68 -28.53 -10.34
C GLU A 118 -13.67 -27.59 -9.69
N GLY A 119 -12.38 -27.93 -9.67
CA GLY A 119 -11.35 -27.04 -9.09
C GLY A 119 -11.31 -25.66 -9.75
N PHE A 120 -11.38 -25.60 -11.09
CA PHE A 120 -11.45 -24.32 -11.80
C PHE A 120 -12.81 -23.64 -11.63
N ASP A 121 -13.91 -24.39 -11.73
CA ASP A 121 -15.27 -23.86 -11.56
C ASP A 121 -15.48 -23.23 -10.16
N ILE A 122 -14.92 -23.83 -9.10
CA ILE A 122 -14.96 -23.29 -7.73
C ILE A 122 -14.20 -21.96 -7.66
N LEU A 123 -12.98 -21.90 -8.20
CA LEU A 123 -12.20 -20.68 -8.20
C LEU A 123 -12.88 -19.57 -9.00
N ASP A 124 -13.42 -19.88 -10.18
CA ASP A 124 -14.18 -18.92 -11.00
C ASP A 124 -15.43 -18.43 -10.28
N SER A 125 -16.16 -19.32 -9.58
CA SER A 125 -17.31 -18.96 -8.76
C SER A 125 -16.91 -18.01 -7.62
N HIS A 126 -15.86 -18.33 -6.87
CA HIS A 126 -15.35 -17.47 -5.81
C HIS A 126 -14.87 -16.11 -6.35
N ALA A 127 -14.15 -16.09 -7.46
CA ALA A 127 -13.71 -14.88 -8.13
C ALA A 127 -14.90 -14.01 -8.57
N ASN A 128 -15.94 -14.60 -9.15
CA ASN A 128 -17.13 -13.87 -9.58
C ASN A 128 -17.92 -13.29 -8.39
N ASN A 129 -18.05 -14.07 -7.32
CA ASN A 129 -18.73 -13.65 -6.11
C ASN A 129 -18.04 -12.46 -5.45
N ILE A 130 -16.71 -12.52 -5.33
CA ILE A 130 -15.91 -11.52 -4.63
C ILE A 130 -15.61 -10.32 -5.52
N LEU A 131 -15.06 -10.55 -6.71
CA LEU A 131 -14.51 -9.50 -7.57
C LEU A 131 -15.49 -9.00 -8.63
N GLY A 132 -16.69 -9.58 -8.74
CA GLY A 132 -17.67 -9.26 -9.78
C GLY A 132 -17.55 -10.14 -11.02
N SER A 133 -18.50 -10.03 -11.94
CA SER A 133 -18.52 -10.82 -13.18
C SER A 133 -17.36 -10.44 -14.12
N ILE A 134 -16.98 -11.37 -15.01
CA ILE A 134 -16.00 -11.09 -16.07
C ILE A 134 -16.62 -10.21 -17.17
N GLN A 135 -15.80 -9.42 -17.86
CA GLN A 135 -16.23 -8.73 -19.08
C GLN A 135 -16.26 -9.68 -20.27
N LYS A 136 -17.07 -9.36 -21.28
CA LYS A 136 -17.28 -10.21 -22.47
C LYS A 136 -15.98 -10.58 -23.20
N ASP A 137 -15.00 -9.68 -23.23
CA ASP A 137 -13.77 -9.85 -23.99
C ASP A 137 -12.50 -9.96 -23.11
N ARG A 138 -12.65 -9.94 -21.78
CA ARG A 138 -11.54 -9.99 -20.83
C ARG A 138 -11.88 -10.77 -19.56
N VAL A 139 -11.10 -11.81 -19.27
CA VAL A 139 -11.29 -12.67 -18.09
C VAL A 139 -10.72 -12.02 -16.81
N THR A 140 -9.52 -11.45 -16.89
CA THR A 140 -8.87 -10.79 -15.75
C THR A 140 -9.46 -9.42 -15.50
N ARG A 141 -9.80 -9.13 -14.24
CA ARG A 141 -10.41 -7.86 -13.85
C ARG A 141 -9.37 -6.76 -13.64
N ILE A 142 -9.76 -5.50 -13.79
CA ILE A 142 -8.93 -4.34 -13.49
C ILE A 142 -9.51 -3.60 -12.29
N MET A 143 -8.72 -3.53 -11.22
CA MET A 143 -8.99 -2.68 -10.07
C MET A 143 -8.20 -1.38 -10.23
N VAL A 144 -8.82 -0.24 -9.98
CA VAL A 144 -8.15 1.07 -10.04
C VAL A 144 -8.32 1.81 -8.73
N THR A 145 -7.21 2.26 -8.17
CA THR A 145 -7.25 3.19 -7.03
C THR A 145 -7.70 4.54 -7.49
N LEU A 146 -8.79 5.06 -6.92
CA LEU A 146 -9.32 6.37 -7.30
C LEU A 146 -8.47 7.51 -6.69
N PRO A 147 -8.20 8.58 -7.46
CA PRO A 147 -7.67 9.82 -6.91
C PRO A 147 -8.76 10.62 -6.20
N SER A 148 -8.36 11.56 -5.33
CA SER A 148 -9.28 12.38 -4.53
C SER A 148 -10.22 13.20 -5.42
N GLU A 149 -9.74 13.61 -6.61
CA GLU A 149 -10.54 14.33 -7.62
C GLU A 149 -11.77 13.54 -8.10
N ALA A 150 -11.76 12.20 -8.03
CA ALA A 150 -12.88 11.35 -8.44
C ALA A 150 -14.16 11.58 -7.61
N ALA A 151 -14.05 12.23 -6.45
CA ALA A 151 -15.22 12.68 -5.68
C ALA A 151 -15.98 13.82 -6.36
N ALA A 152 -15.29 14.68 -7.11
CA ALA A 152 -15.89 15.84 -7.78
C ALA A 152 -15.97 15.69 -9.31
N ASP A 153 -15.17 14.79 -9.89
CA ASP A 153 -15.09 14.57 -11.33
C ASP A 153 -15.79 13.26 -11.73
N TYR A 154 -17.08 13.37 -12.03
CA TYR A 154 -17.89 12.27 -12.55
C TYR A 154 -17.37 11.76 -13.91
N GLU A 155 -16.87 12.64 -14.78
CA GLU A 155 -16.41 12.26 -16.12
C GLU A 155 -15.18 11.34 -16.04
N LEU A 156 -14.26 11.62 -15.10
CA LEU A 156 -13.13 10.74 -14.84
C LEU A 156 -13.59 9.33 -14.47
N VAL A 157 -14.54 9.21 -13.52
CA VAL A 157 -15.06 7.91 -13.07
C VAL A 157 -15.77 7.18 -14.21
N TYR A 158 -16.63 7.88 -14.95
CA TYR A 158 -17.32 7.36 -16.12
C TYR A 158 -16.34 6.80 -17.16
N ASN A 159 -15.30 7.58 -17.50
CA ASN A 159 -14.29 7.15 -18.46
C ASN A 159 -13.46 5.98 -17.94
N LEU A 160 -13.13 5.91 -16.64
CA LEU A 160 -12.43 4.77 -16.05
C LEU A 160 -13.22 3.46 -16.23
N ILE A 161 -14.52 3.47 -15.91
CA ILE A 161 -15.38 2.29 -16.07
C ILE A 161 -15.49 1.93 -17.56
N LYS A 162 -15.74 2.92 -18.42
CA LYS A 162 -15.86 2.73 -19.87
C LYS A 162 -14.61 2.11 -20.51
N GLU A 163 -13.42 2.53 -20.08
CA GLU A 163 -12.14 2.00 -20.59
C GLU A 163 -11.78 0.62 -19.98
N GLY A 164 -12.57 0.15 -19.01
CA GLY A 164 -12.53 -1.21 -18.51
C GLY A 164 -12.06 -1.34 -17.06
N MET A 165 -12.29 -0.36 -16.20
CA MET A 165 -12.24 -0.57 -14.74
C MET A 165 -13.43 -1.43 -14.30
N ASP A 166 -13.15 -2.53 -13.58
CA ASP A 166 -14.17 -3.42 -13.00
C ASP A 166 -14.39 -3.16 -11.51
N ILE A 167 -13.33 -2.71 -10.82
CA ILE A 167 -13.34 -2.49 -9.38
C ILE A 167 -12.73 -1.12 -9.07
N ALA A 168 -13.48 -0.26 -8.42
CA ALA A 168 -12.98 0.98 -7.87
C ALA A 168 -12.43 0.73 -6.46
N ARG A 169 -11.15 1.04 -6.24
CA ARG A 169 -10.52 1.00 -4.92
C ARG A 169 -10.49 2.39 -4.31
N ILE A 170 -11.10 2.54 -3.14
CA ILE A 170 -11.00 3.72 -2.28
C ILE A 170 -10.04 3.36 -1.14
N ASN A 171 -9.02 4.19 -0.92
CA ASN A 171 -7.99 3.95 0.09
C ASN A 171 -8.29 4.78 1.35
N CYS A 172 -8.79 4.16 2.41
CA CYS A 172 -9.23 4.84 3.63
C CYS A 172 -8.07 5.39 4.49
N ALA A 173 -6.81 5.16 4.10
CA ALA A 173 -5.66 5.83 4.69
C ALA A 173 -5.59 7.32 4.35
N HIS A 174 -6.39 7.78 3.39
CA HIS A 174 -6.45 9.15 2.91
C HIS A 174 -7.91 9.61 2.82
N GLU A 175 -8.10 10.93 2.68
CA GLU A 175 -9.40 11.57 2.56
C GLU A 175 -10.32 11.38 3.79
N ASP A 176 -11.58 11.82 3.67
CA ASP A 176 -12.59 11.76 4.71
C ASP A 176 -13.90 11.12 4.22
N LEU A 177 -14.82 10.92 5.16
CA LEU A 177 -16.12 10.32 4.90
C LEU A 177 -16.91 11.00 3.77
N SER A 178 -16.89 12.34 3.74
CA SER A 178 -17.65 13.08 2.73
C SER A 178 -17.13 12.78 1.33
N THR A 179 -15.81 12.73 1.20
CA THR A 179 -15.11 12.45 -0.05
C THR A 179 -15.38 11.02 -0.51
N TRP A 180 -15.33 10.04 0.39
CA TRP A 180 -15.60 8.63 0.05
C TRP A 180 -17.04 8.42 -0.43
N ARG A 181 -18.03 9.06 0.22
CA ARG A 181 -19.43 8.98 -0.21
C ARG A 181 -19.63 9.54 -1.61
N SER A 182 -19.06 10.71 -1.91
CA SER A 182 -19.13 11.28 -3.25
C SER A 182 -18.47 10.41 -4.31
N MET A 183 -17.36 9.74 -3.99
CA MET A 183 -16.76 8.74 -4.89
C MET A 183 -17.72 7.57 -5.14
N VAL A 184 -18.33 7.01 -4.10
CA VAL A 184 -19.30 5.91 -4.19
C VAL A 184 -20.47 6.31 -5.09
N ASP A 185 -21.04 7.49 -4.88
CA ASP A 185 -22.17 7.99 -5.68
C ASP A 185 -21.78 8.11 -7.16
N ASN A 186 -20.62 8.70 -7.47
CA ASN A 186 -20.12 8.81 -8.83
C ASN A 186 -19.90 7.43 -9.48
N ILE A 187 -19.34 6.47 -8.74
CA ILE A 187 -19.13 5.09 -9.24
C ILE A 187 -20.46 4.43 -9.58
N ARG A 188 -21.43 4.46 -8.66
CA ARG A 188 -22.74 3.83 -8.87
C ARG A 188 -23.51 4.51 -10.00
N GLN A 189 -23.47 5.84 -10.08
CA GLN A 189 -24.08 6.60 -11.18
C GLN A 189 -23.45 6.25 -12.53
N ALA A 190 -22.12 6.20 -12.61
CA ALA A 190 -21.41 5.90 -13.85
C ALA A 190 -21.64 4.44 -14.31
N ALA A 191 -21.62 3.49 -13.36
CA ALA A 191 -21.92 2.09 -13.63
C ALA A 191 -23.34 1.90 -14.19
N ALA A 192 -24.34 2.58 -13.59
CA ALA A 192 -25.71 2.57 -14.07
C ALA A 192 -25.84 3.21 -15.47
N ALA A 193 -25.15 4.32 -15.73
CA ALA A 193 -25.17 5.00 -17.03
C ALA A 193 -24.55 4.17 -18.17
N LEU A 194 -23.64 3.25 -17.85
CA LEU A 194 -22.96 2.36 -18.79
C LEU A 194 -23.59 0.96 -18.88
N ASP A 195 -24.65 0.69 -18.12
CA ASP A 195 -25.25 -0.65 -17.98
C ASP A 195 -24.21 -1.74 -17.69
N THR A 196 -23.31 -1.43 -16.75
CA THR A 196 -22.23 -2.33 -16.34
C THR A 196 -22.12 -2.40 -14.83
N GLN A 197 -21.45 -3.43 -14.32
CA GLN A 197 -21.16 -3.56 -12.90
C GLN A 197 -19.75 -3.05 -12.61
N CYS A 198 -19.63 -2.13 -11.67
CA CYS A 198 -18.35 -1.77 -11.06
C CYS A 198 -18.45 -2.03 -9.55
N ARG A 199 -17.59 -2.92 -9.05
CA ARG A 199 -17.50 -3.22 -7.62
C ARG A 199 -16.71 -2.12 -6.90
N ILE A 200 -16.96 -1.93 -5.61
CA ILE A 200 -16.26 -0.98 -4.75
C ILE A 200 -15.50 -1.74 -3.67
N LEU A 201 -14.16 -1.61 -3.67
CA LEU A 201 -13.31 -2.04 -2.57
C LEU A 201 -12.94 -0.81 -1.74
N MET A 202 -13.23 -0.84 -0.45
CA MET A 202 -12.69 0.15 0.50
C MET A 202 -11.58 -0.49 1.33
N ASP A 203 -10.38 0.05 1.24
CA ASP A 203 -9.16 -0.51 1.83
C ASP A 203 -8.87 0.16 3.17
N LEU A 204 -8.88 -0.62 4.25
CA LEU A 204 -8.53 -0.16 5.60
C LEU A 204 -7.09 0.35 5.62
N ALA A 205 -6.82 1.35 6.46
CA ALA A 205 -5.50 1.95 6.55
C ALA A 205 -4.49 1.00 7.22
N GLY A 206 -4.95 0.29 8.26
CA GLY A 206 -4.10 -0.52 9.12
C GLY A 206 -3.06 0.31 9.88
N HIS A 207 -2.09 -0.37 10.49
CA HIS A 207 -1.10 0.22 11.39
C HIS A 207 0.11 0.83 10.66
N LYS A 208 -0.10 1.71 9.66
CA LYS A 208 1.03 2.32 8.93
C LYS A 208 1.93 3.14 9.85
N ILE A 209 3.17 2.67 10.00
CA ILE A 209 4.20 3.36 10.78
C ILE A 209 4.89 4.37 9.89
N ARG A 210 5.03 5.60 10.37
CA ARG A 210 5.51 6.73 9.57
C ARG A 210 6.42 7.66 10.37
N THR A 211 7.21 8.44 9.65
CA THR A 211 7.98 9.53 10.23
C THR A 211 7.08 10.69 10.65
N GLY A 212 7.37 11.28 11.81
CA GLY A 212 6.71 12.50 12.25
C GLY A 212 7.10 13.73 11.43
N MET A 213 6.58 14.90 11.83
CA MET A 213 6.89 16.17 11.18
C MET A 213 8.41 16.41 11.11
N ILE A 214 8.88 17.07 10.06
CA ILE A 214 10.28 17.47 9.90
C ILE A 214 10.33 18.96 9.66
N LEU A 215 11.27 19.67 10.30
CA LEU A 215 11.48 21.10 10.16
C LEU A 215 12.84 21.35 9.51
N ASN A 216 12.91 22.32 8.59
CA ASN A 216 14.20 22.74 7.99
C ASN A 216 15.05 23.53 8.99
N ASP A 217 14.35 24.27 9.84
CA ASP A 217 14.87 25.06 10.95
C ASP A 217 13.66 25.22 11.91
N PRO A 218 13.73 24.75 13.16
CA PRO A 218 12.59 24.79 14.07
C PRO A 218 12.06 26.21 14.37
N GLN A 219 12.72 27.26 13.88
CA GLN A 219 12.40 28.64 14.22
C GLN A 219 12.47 29.64 13.06
N ALA A 220 12.45 29.22 11.77
CA ALA A 220 12.59 30.14 10.62
C ALA A 220 11.49 30.03 9.56
N LEU A 221 10.96 31.17 9.10
CA LEU A 221 10.02 31.33 7.99
C LEU A 221 10.64 32.21 6.89
N TYR A 222 10.84 31.64 5.70
CA TYR A 222 11.33 32.39 4.53
C TYR A 222 10.18 32.76 3.59
N VAL A 223 9.91 34.06 3.46
CA VAL A 223 8.83 34.59 2.64
C VAL A 223 9.41 35.26 1.38
N LYS A 224 9.11 34.68 0.21
CA LYS A 224 9.66 35.09 -1.07
C LYS A 224 8.69 36.00 -1.83
N VAL A 225 9.20 37.12 -2.33
CA VAL A 225 8.47 37.98 -3.29
C VAL A 225 8.32 37.21 -4.61
N LYS A 226 7.08 37.06 -5.09
CA LYS A 226 6.79 36.49 -6.41
C LYS A 226 6.36 37.61 -7.36
N LYS A 227 6.75 37.48 -8.63
CA LYS A 227 6.34 38.41 -9.69
C LYS A 227 4.93 38.02 -10.11
N ASN A 228 3.94 38.86 -9.81
CA ASN A 228 2.56 38.64 -10.20
C ASN A 228 2.07 39.86 -10.99
N ASN A 229 1.73 39.67 -12.26
CA ASN A 229 1.36 40.75 -13.18
C ASN A 229 -0.12 41.14 -13.10
N ASN A 230 -0.94 40.38 -12.36
CA ASN A 230 -2.40 40.58 -12.23
C ASN A 230 -2.83 41.09 -10.84
N ASP A 231 -1.88 41.55 -10.01
CA ASP A 231 -2.15 41.99 -8.64
C ASP A 231 -2.10 43.52 -8.54
N SER A 232 -2.90 44.11 -7.67
CA SER A 232 -2.94 45.57 -7.46
C SER A 232 -1.60 46.12 -6.94
N TYR A 233 -0.74 45.25 -6.40
CA TYR A 233 0.60 45.57 -5.88
C TYR A 233 1.66 44.61 -6.45
N PRO A 234 2.11 44.80 -7.71
CA PRO A 234 3.09 43.92 -8.35
C PRO A 234 4.44 43.96 -7.62
N ASN A 235 5.08 42.80 -7.47
CA ASN A 235 6.35 42.60 -6.76
C ASN A 235 6.30 42.85 -5.24
N THR A 236 5.16 42.61 -4.60
CA THR A 236 5.05 42.66 -3.14
C THR A 236 4.58 41.32 -2.57
N VAL A 237 4.82 41.10 -1.28
CA VAL A 237 4.17 40.07 -0.48
C VAL A 237 3.14 40.76 0.40
N SER A 238 1.93 40.22 0.44
CA SER A 238 0.86 40.65 1.33
C SER A 238 0.84 39.82 2.61
N PHE A 239 0.70 40.51 3.74
CA PHE A 239 0.49 39.95 5.06
C PHE A 239 -0.87 40.41 5.58
N LYS A 240 -1.76 39.51 5.95
CA LYS A 240 -2.96 39.86 6.71
C LYS A 240 -2.55 40.06 8.17
N ILE A 241 -2.61 41.29 8.65
CA ILE A 241 -2.28 41.61 10.04
C ILE A 241 -3.44 41.16 10.92
N ILE A 242 -3.15 40.46 12.02
CA ILE A 242 -4.16 39.98 12.97
C ILE A 242 -3.77 40.38 14.40
N SER A 243 -4.77 40.58 15.27
CA SER A 243 -4.54 40.78 16.70
C SER A 243 -4.13 39.46 17.35
N ASP A 244 -3.09 39.49 18.18
CA ASP A 244 -2.71 38.39 19.07
C ASP A 244 -3.05 38.76 20.51
N ASP A 245 -4.12 38.14 21.03
CA ASP A 245 -4.69 38.48 22.34
C ASP A 245 -3.94 37.78 23.49
N ASP A 246 -3.29 36.63 23.24
CA ASP A 246 -2.59 35.82 24.25
C ASP A 246 -1.05 35.89 24.13
N GLY A 247 -0.51 36.57 23.12
CA GLY A 247 0.94 36.65 22.85
C GLY A 247 1.55 35.30 22.48
N LYS A 248 0.74 34.37 21.95
CA LYS A 248 1.13 32.98 21.63
C LYS A 248 0.96 32.65 20.15
N SER A 249 0.36 33.55 19.36
CA SER A 249 -0.01 33.26 17.98
C SER A 249 1.19 33.36 17.04
N ALA A 250 1.31 32.38 16.16
CA ALA A 250 2.34 32.28 15.14
C ALA A 250 1.93 32.98 13.84
N PRO A 251 2.84 33.59 13.08
CA PRO A 251 2.61 33.79 11.65
C PRO A 251 2.35 32.45 10.96
N VAL A 252 1.22 32.32 10.24
CA VAL A 252 0.79 31.08 9.58
C VAL A 252 0.66 31.29 8.08
N LEU A 253 1.16 30.33 7.30
CA LEU A 253 0.87 30.22 5.87
C LEU A 253 -0.47 29.50 5.70
N LYS A 254 -1.47 30.18 5.14
CA LYS A 254 -2.72 29.52 4.74
C LYS A 254 -2.58 28.89 3.34
N PRO A 255 -3.41 27.87 3.00
CA PRO A 255 -3.64 27.49 1.61
C PRO A 255 -4.00 28.78 0.85
N GLU A 256 -3.40 28.99 -0.34
CA GLU A 256 -3.51 30.20 -1.20
C GLU A 256 -2.41 31.29 -1.09
N ASN A 257 -1.36 31.11 -0.27
CA ASN A 257 -0.24 32.07 -0.05
C ASN A 257 -0.57 33.31 0.79
N ASP A 258 -1.70 33.34 1.50
CA ASP A 258 -1.98 34.39 2.47
C ASP A 258 -1.18 34.19 3.76
N PHE A 259 -0.30 35.15 4.07
CA PHE A 259 0.48 35.15 5.31
C PHE A 259 -0.30 35.87 6.41
N LEU A 260 -0.65 35.16 7.48
CA LEU A 260 -1.12 35.81 8.70
C LEU A 260 0.07 36.38 9.48
N PHE A 261 -0.02 37.63 9.92
CA PHE A 261 1.01 38.29 10.70
C PHE A 261 0.42 38.82 12.02
N PRO A 262 0.58 38.09 13.14
CA PRO A 262 0.13 38.53 14.44
C PRO A 262 0.94 39.72 14.97
N VAL A 263 0.24 40.69 15.57
CA VAL A 263 0.83 41.77 16.35
C VAL A 263 0.11 41.90 17.70
N PRO A 264 0.77 42.40 18.76
CA PRO A 264 0.12 42.60 20.05
C PRO A 264 -1.15 43.43 19.91
N LYS A 265 -2.21 43.09 20.65
CA LYS A 265 -3.50 43.82 20.62
C LYS A 265 -3.35 45.34 20.77
N ALA A 266 -2.42 45.79 21.62
CA ALA A 266 -2.11 47.21 21.80
C ALA A 266 -1.54 47.87 20.54
N VAL A 267 -0.75 47.14 19.75
CA VAL A 267 -0.25 47.60 18.44
C VAL A 267 -1.40 47.56 17.43
N TYR A 268 -2.10 46.41 17.31
CA TYR A 268 -3.17 46.19 16.34
C TYR A 268 -4.22 47.30 16.36
N SER A 269 -4.73 47.64 17.55
CA SER A 269 -5.79 48.64 17.74
C SER A 269 -5.36 50.08 17.42
N ASN A 270 -4.07 50.36 17.30
CA ASN A 270 -3.53 51.70 17.08
C ASN A 270 -2.88 51.89 15.70
N LEU A 271 -2.81 50.84 14.87
CA LEU A 271 -2.25 50.91 13.52
C LEU A 271 -3.07 51.88 12.64
N GLN A 272 -2.37 52.65 11.80
CA GLN A 272 -2.93 53.57 10.83
C GLN A 272 -2.36 53.33 9.43
N ASN A 273 -3.07 53.81 8.41
CA ASN A 273 -2.57 53.83 7.03
C ASN A 273 -1.23 54.58 6.96
N GLY A 274 -0.21 53.95 6.36
CA GLY A 274 1.13 54.54 6.22
C GLY A 274 2.10 54.28 7.37
N ASP A 275 1.63 53.65 8.46
CA ASP A 275 2.53 53.06 9.46
C ASP A 275 3.37 51.94 8.83
N ARG A 276 4.51 51.60 9.42
CA ARG A 276 5.32 50.45 8.97
C ARG A 276 5.85 49.63 10.13
N LEU A 277 6.03 48.33 9.87
CA LEU A 277 6.74 47.41 10.75
C LEU A 277 8.15 47.22 10.21
N SER A 278 9.15 47.73 10.94
CA SER A 278 10.57 47.59 10.60
C SER A 278 11.16 46.36 11.28
N ILE A 279 11.85 45.54 10.51
CA ILE A 279 12.38 44.25 10.93
C ILE A 279 13.80 44.10 10.36
N GLU A 280 14.76 43.81 11.22
CA GLU A 280 16.02 43.23 10.77
C GLU A 280 15.81 41.73 10.58
N ASP A 281 15.88 41.26 9.34
CA ASP A 281 15.67 39.84 9.05
C ASP A 281 16.84 38.97 9.56
N ALA A 282 16.67 37.66 9.60
CA ALA A 282 17.69 36.73 10.10
C ALA A 282 19.01 36.70 9.28
N ARG A 283 19.11 37.50 8.21
CA ARG A 283 20.32 37.69 7.41
C ARG A 283 20.97 39.06 7.68
N GLY A 284 20.52 39.78 8.71
CA GLY A 284 20.98 41.13 9.05
C GLY A 284 20.48 42.20 8.08
N LYS A 285 19.43 41.93 7.30
CA LYS A 285 18.94 42.87 6.29
C LYS A 285 17.64 43.55 6.76
N GLN A 286 17.61 44.88 6.69
CA GLN A 286 16.42 45.66 7.02
C GLN A 286 15.27 45.43 6.03
N ARG A 287 14.07 45.23 6.57
CA ARG A 287 12.81 45.01 5.85
C ARG A 287 11.72 45.88 6.46
N HIS A 288 10.82 46.35 5.60
CA HIS A 288 9.68 47.16 6.00
C HIS A 288 8.41 46.51 5.47
N ILE A 289 7.44 46.31 6.36
CA ILE A 289 6.08 45.92 6.01
C ILE A 289 5.23 47.17 6.18
N ASN A 290 4.77 47.75 5.07
CA ASN A 290 3.97 48.98 5.06
C ASN A 290 2.50 48.64 5.30
N ILE A 291 1.86 49.32 6.24
CA ILE A 291 0.50 49.04 6.67
C ILE A 291 -0.49 49.78 5.76
N LEU A 292 -1.47 49.01 5.27
CA LEU A 292 -2.63 49.47 4.52
C LEU A 292 -3.90 48.90 5.17
N ILE A 293 -4.86 49.76 5.46
CA ILE A 293 -6.18 49.44 6.00
C ILE A 293 -7.17 49.60 4.86
N LEU A 294 -7.79 48.50 4.45
CA LEU A 294 -8.72 48.46 3.34
C LEU A 294 -10.04 49.15 3.73
N PRO A 295 -10.55 50.11 2.93
CA PRO A 295 -11.74 50.88 3.29
C PRO A 295 -13.03 50.05 3.40
N GLU A 296 -13.16 49.01 2.58
CA GLU A 296 -14.41 48.27 2.41
C GLU A 296 -14.75 47.33 3.57
N ASN A 297 -13.72 46.77 4.22
CA ASN A 297 -13.89 45.73 5.24
C ASN A 297 -13.05 45.96 6.51
N HIS A 298 -12.40 47.13 6.63
CA HIS A 298 -11.49 47.48 7.73
C HIS A 298 -10.36 46.46 7.95
N GLN A 299 -10.04 45.64 6.96
CA GLN A 299 -8.99 44.65 7.06
C GLN A 299 -7.63 45.35 6.99
N ILE A 300 -6.75 45.02 7.94
CA ILE A 300 -5.38 45.52 7.98
C ILE A 300 -4.50 44.54 7.19
N ILE A 301 -3.85 45.04 6.16
CA ILE A 301 -2.84 44.31 5.38
C ILE A 301 -1.49 45.02 5.47
N GLY A 302 -0.42 44.24 5.37
CA GLY A 302 0.95 44.69 5.34
C GLY A 302 1.60 44.32 4.03
N LEU A 303 2.26 45.26 3.35
CA LEU A 303 2.91 45.04 2.06
C LEU A 303 4.44 45.13 2.20
N CYS A 304 5.15 44.13 1.71
CA CYS A 304 6.61 44.10 1.67
C CYS A 304 7.14 43.88 0.25
N ASP A 305 7.99 44.77 -0.23
CA ASP A 305 8.60 44.73 -1.57
C ASP A 305 9.84 43.84 -1.66
N LYS A 306 10.30 43.29 -0.52
CA LYS A 306 11.51 42.49 -0.41
C LYS A 306 11.24 41.16 0.27
N SER A 307 11.94 40.11 -0.16
CA SER A 307 11.84 38.80 0.48
C SER A 307 12.39 38.87 1.91
N ILE A 308 11.63 38.38 2.89
CA ILE A 308 11.92 38.49 4.31
C ILE A 308 12.21 37.11 4.93
N HIS A 309 13.18 37.05 5.83
CA HIS A 309 13.55 35.84 6.56
C HIS A 309 13.25 36.04 8.04
N LEU A 310 12.11 35.54 8.49
CA LEU A 310 11.63 35.69 9.85
C LEU A 310 12.17 34.55 10.72
N VAL A 311 12.66 34.84 11.91
CA VAL A 311 12.98 33.83 12.93
C VAL A 311 12.33 34.15 14.27
N THR A 312 12.08 33.12 15.09
CA THR A 312 11.51 33.31 16.43
C THR A 312 12.44 34.21 17.24
N GLY A 313 11.88 35.18 17.97
CA GLY A 313 12.63 36.15 18.75
C GLY A 313 13.08 37.40 18.00
N LEU A 314 12.86 37.50 16.67
CA LEU A 314 13.16 38.75 15.94
C LEU A 314 12.38 39.93 16.51
N GLN A 315 13.07 41.07 16.59
CA GLN A 315 12.50 42.33 17.02
C GLN A 315 11.76 42.99 15.85
N VAL A 316 10.53 43.42 16.13
CA VAL A 316 9.70 44.22 15.23
C VAL A 316 9.50 45.57 15.87
N ILE A 317 9.80 46.62 15.11
CA ILE A 317 9.61 48.01 15.53
C ILE A 317 8.46 48.57 14.71
N TRP A 318 7.34 48.87 15.37
CA TRP A 318 6.27 49.66 14.77
C TRP A 318 6.70 51.12 14.72
N GLN A 319 6.63 51.71 13.53
CA GLN A 319 7.01 53.10 13.27
C GLN A 319 5.86 53.86 12.62
N ARG A 320 5.71 55.13 13.01
CA ARG A 320 4.71 56.06 12.47
C ARG A 320 5.39 57.22 11.77
N LEU A 321 4.82 57.66 10.65
CA LEU A 321 5.31 58.83 9.93
C LEU A 321 4.82 60.11 10.63
N ILE A 322 5.75 60.90 11.18
CA ILE A 322 5.47 62.20 11.81
C ILE A 322 6.40 63.24 11.16
N ASN A 323 5.83 64.32 10.60
CA ASN A 323 6.60 65.43 10.02
C ASN A 323 7.71 64.96 9.06
N THR A 324 7.38 64.03 8.16
CA THR A 324 8.28 63.39 7.16
C THR A 324 9.32 62.39 7.68
N VAL A 325 9.37 62.13 8.99
CA VAL A 325 10.31 61.17 9.59
C VAL A 325 9.53 60.04 10.28
N TYR A 326 10.00 58.81 10.12
CA TYR A 326 9.44 57.67 10.86
C TYR A 326 9.97 57.68 12.30
N SER A 327 9.07 57.69 13.27
CA SER A 327 9.38 57.60 14.70
C SER A 327 8.92 56.26 15.28
N ASP A 328 9.76 55.66 16.13
CA ASP A 328 9.49 54.39 16.79
C ASP A 328 8.36 54.54 17.81
N GLN A 329 7.33 53.71 17.68
CA GLN A 329 6.14 53.73 18.54
C GLN A 329 6.17 52.60 19.56
N HIS A 330 6.47 51.39 19.11
CA HIS A 330 6.49 50.21 19.97
C HIS A 330 7.44 49.15 19.42
N THR A 331 8.09 48.42 20.32
CA THR A 331 8.91 47.27 19.99
C THR A 331 8.28 46.02 20.56
N PHE A 332 8.15 44.99 19.73
CA PHE A 332 7.72 43.66 20.16
C PHE A 332 8.58 42.59 19.51
N ARG A 333 8.46 41.34 19.97
CA ARG A 333 9.18 40.20 19.40
C ARG A 333 8.21 39.14 18.91
N PHE A 334 8.61 38.41 17.87
CA PHE A 334 7.90 37.21 17.47
C PHE A 334 8.16 36.07 18.43
N VAL A 335 7.11 35.28 18.69
CA VAL A 335 7.20 33.99 19.38
C VAL A 335 6.52 32.92 18.54
N ASN A 336 7.04 31.69 18.60
CA ASN A 336 6.44 30.51 17.99
C ASN A 336 6.16 30.58 16.47
N LEU A 337 7.13 30.89 15.60
CA LEU A 337 6.89 30.77 14.15
C LEU A 337 6.46 29.34 13.76
N ASN A 338 5.32 29.22 13.07
CA ASN A 338 4.91 27.94 12.49
C ASN A 338 5.94 27.54 11.43
N SER A 339 6.52 26.37 11.61
CA SER A 339 7.61 25.85 10.83
C SER A 339 7.13 25.34 9.46
N ILE A 340 7.87 25.67 8.40
CA ILE A 340 7.62 25.08 7.08
C ILE A 340 8.08 23.61 7.12
N PRO A 341 7.26 22.65 6.63
CA PRO A 341 7.68 21.26 6.48
C PRO A 341 9.02 21.17 5.75
N GLY A 342 10.03 20.72 6.49
CA GLY A 342 11.40 20.59 6.05
C GLY A 342 11.68 19.28 5.33
N LYS A 343 12.89 19.19 4.79
CA LYS A 343 13.41 17.97 4.15
C LYS A 343 14.85 17.80 4.57
N ILE A 344 15.16 16.66 5.16
CA ILE A 344 16.54 16.31 5.50
C ILE A 344 17.08 15.45 4.37
N ARG A 345 18.26 15.82 3.83
CA ARG A 345 18.93 14.95 2.85
C ARG A 345 19.89 14.05 3.60
N LEU A 346 19.69 12.74 3.47
CA LEU A 346 20.49 11.69 4.07
C LEU A 346 21.36 11.01 3.01
N HIS A 347 22.57 10.64 3.40
CA HIS A 347 23.57 9.89 2.65
C HIS A 347 23.96 8.62 3.41
N ALA A 348 24.57 7.66 2.71
CA ALA A 348 25.12 6.48 3.37
C ALA A 348 26.24 6.91 4.33
N GLY A 349 26.20 6.37 5.56
CA GLY A 349 27.08 6.75 6.66
C GLY A 349 26.56 7.89 7.53
N ASP A 350 25.42 8.51 7.22
CA ASP A 350 24.78 9.48 8.11
C ASP A 350 24.11 8.78 9.30
N ASP A 351 23.86 9.55 10.36
CA ASP A 351 23.17 9.10 11.56
C ASP A 351 21.78 9.73 11.66
N LEU A 352 20.77 8.90 11.94
CA LEU A 352 19.37 9.30 12.12
C LEU A 352 18.85 8.80 13.46
N TYR A 353 18.55 9.72 14.36
CA TYR A 353 17.88 9.44 15.63
C TYR A 353 16.37 9.34 15.39
N LEU A 354 15.80 8.19 15.71
CA LEU A 354 14.37 7.94 15.66
C LEU A 354 13.81 7.93 17.08
N HIS A 355 13.11 9.00 17.46
CA HIS A 355 12.60 9.25 18.80
C HIS A 355 11.19 8.68 19.01
N LYS A 356 10.89 8.30 20.26
CA LYS A 356 9.54 7.95 20.73
C LYS A 356 8.63 9.16 20.89
N THR A 357 9.16 10.21 21.53
CA THR A 357 8.39 11.43 21.82
C THR A 357 8.11 12.17 20.54
N GLN A 358 6.85 12.55 20.31
CA GLN A 358 6.41 13.27 19.11
C GLN A 358 6.94 14.71 19.09
N THR A 359 8.23 14.87 18.80
CA THR A 359 8.89 16.13 18.52
C THR A 359 9.16 16.28 17.02
N PRO A 360 9.04 17.48 16.45
CA PRO A 360 9.39 17.67 15.05
C PRO A 360 10.87 17.35 14.81
N GLY A 361 11.16 16.60 13.75
CA GLY A 361 12.51 16.26 13.32
C GLY A 361 13.33 17.46 12.86
N PHE A 362 14.64 17.43 13.07
CA PHE A 362 15.58 18.52 12.78
C PHE A 362 16.97 17.96 12.45
N VAL A 363 17.90 18.83 12.07
CA VAL A 363 19.31 18.49 11.80
C VAL A 363 20.21 19.28 12.72
N ILE A 364 21.14 18.61 13.39
CA ILE A 364 22.28 19.27 14.04
C ILE A 364 23.45 19.27 13.06
N LYS A 365 24.08 20.44 12.87
CA LYS A 365 25.33 20.57 12.09
C LYS A 365 26.47 20.81 13.06
N ASP A 366 27.49 19.95 13.05
CA ASP A 366 28.71 20.14 13.82
C ASP A 366 29.56 21.27 13.20
N PRO A 367 29.85 22.37 13.94
CA PRO A 367 30.64 23.48 13.44
C PRO A 367 32.13 23.19 13.26
N SER A 368 32.66 22.13 13.89
CA SER A 368 34.11 22.01 14.13
C SER A 368 34.92 21.39 12.99
N ASN A 369 34.28 20.67 12.06
CA ASN A 369 35.02 19.74 11.19
C ASN A 369 34.89 20.00 9.68
N GLY A 370 34.06 20.96 9.24
CA GLY A 370 33.75 21.18 7.81
C GLY A 370 33.10 19.98 7.08
N LYS A 371 33.02 18.81 7.74
CA LYS A 371 32.26 17.63 7.38
C LYS A 371 30.88 17.74 8.03
N LEU A 372 29.85 17.63 7.21
CA LEU A 372 28.46 17.51 7.62
C LEU A 372 28.24 16.15 8.33
N THR A 373 28.61 16.01 9.60
CA THR A 373 28.01 14.97 10.45
C THR A 373 26.60 15.44 10.78
N VAL A 374 25.67 15.17 9.87
CA VAL A 374 24.25 15.47 10.04
C VAL A 374 23.69 14.39 10.96
N ALA A 375 23.66 14.67 12.25
CA ALA A 375 22.76 13.97 13.15
C ALA A 375 21.35 14.46 12.83
N ALA A 376 20.62 13.66 12.04
CA ALA A 376 19.23 13.91 11.73
C ALA A 376 18.37 13.36 12.86
N HIS A 377 17.30 14.05 13.20
CA HIS A 377 16.32 13.59 14.18
C HIS A 377 14.96 13.52 13.52
N THR A 378 14.19 12.49 13.84
CA THR A 378 12.78 12.35 13.48
C THR A 378 12.08 11.49 14.52
N THR A 379 10.77 11.29 14.39
CA THR A 379 9.98 10.47 15.31
C THR A 379 9.27 9.35 14.59
N CYS A 380 8.94 8.31 15.33
CA CYS A 380 8.09 7.22 14.86
C CYS A 380 6.65 7.51 15.25
N SER A 381 5.69 7.41 14.33
CA SER A 381 4.26 7.60 14.62
C SER A 381 3.71 6.59 15.64
N VAL A 382 4.39 5.44 15.82
CA VAL A 382 4.06 4.41 16.79
C VAL A 382 5.23 4.25 17.77
N PRO A 383 5.21 4.93 18.93
CA PRO A 383 6.35 4.96 19.85
C PRO A 383 6.78 3.58 20.38
N GLY A 384 5.82 2.67 20.59
CA GLY A 384 6.08 1.31 21.10
C GLY A 384 6.96 0.46 20.17
N VAL A 385 7.07 0.81 18.90
CA VAL A 385 7.98 0.14 17.95
C VAL A 385 9.43 0.27 18.39
N ILE A 386 9.81 1.42 18.95
CA ILE A 386 11.19 1.69 19.38
C ILE A 386 11.63 0.72 20.48
N ASP A 387 10.70 0.30 21.35
CA ASP A 387 10.95 -0.69 22.39
C ASP A 387 11.25 -2.08 21.85
N ALA A 388 10.65 -2.45 20.72
CA ALA A 388 10.81 -3.76 20.11
C ALA A 388 12.10 -3.91 19.27
N LEU A 389 12.78 -2.81 18.93
CA LEU A 389 13.94 -2.85 18.03
C LEU A 389 15.20 -3.39 18.70
N ASP A 390 15.87 -4.35 18.06
CA ASP A 390 17.17 -4.87 18.49
C ASP A 390 18.33 -4.18 17.77
N LEU A 391 19.52 -4.20 18.40
CA LEU A 391 20.75 -3.74 17.74
C LEU A 391 21.02 -4.56 16.48
N GLY A 392 21.37 -3.89 15.39
CA GLY A 392 21.59 -4.48 14.08
C GLY A 392 20.33 -4.70 13.23
N ALA A 393 19.12 -4.53 13.79
CA ALA A 393 17.88 -4.68 13.04
C ALA A 393 17.79 -3.67 11.88
N ARG A 394 17.32 -4.12 10.71
CA ARG A 394 17.15 -3.26 9.54
C ARG A 394 15.93 -2.36 9.70
N VAL A 395 16.05 -1.13 9.21
CA VAL A 395 14.95 -0.17 9.09
C VAL A 395 14.94 0.39 7.68
N TRP A 396 13.79 0.34 7.03
CA TRP A 396 13.58 0.94 5.72
C TRP A 396 12.70 2.18 5.82
N ILE A 397 13.00 3.18 5.00
CA ILE A 397 12.26 4.45 4.98
C ILE A 397 11.90 4.83 3.54
N ASP A 398 10.69 5.38 3.36
CA ASP A 398 10.16 5.90 2.09
C ASP A 398 10.12 4.84 0.97
N ASP A 399 9.41 3.74 1.21
CA ASP A 399 9.26 2.60 0.28
C ASP A 399 10.62 1.97 -0.10
N GLY A 400 11.51 1.82 0.89
CA GLY A 400 12.83 1.21 0.71
C GLY A 400 13.88 2.10 0.03
N LYS A 401 13.59 3.39 -0.21
CA LYS A 401 14.57 4.34 -0.80
C LYS A 401 15.74 4.66 0.11
N ILE A 402 15.56 4.53 1.42
CA ILE A 402 16.60 4.67 2.45
C ILE A 402 16.65 3.35 3.22
N SER A 403 17.85 2.79 3.37
CA SER A 403 18.11 1.68 4.27
C SER A 403 18.97 2.13 5.43
N ALA A 404 18.65 1.65 6.62
CA ALA A 404 19.43 1.87 7.82
C ALA A 404 19.46 0.59 8.67
N TYR A 405 20.32 0.58 9.69
CA TYR A 405 20.28 -0.41 10.75
C TYR A 405 20.40 0.26 12.11
N VAL A 406 19.83 -0.36 13.13
CA VAL A 406 19.93 0.11 14.51
C VAL A 406 21.38 -0.04 14.98
N SER A 407 22.08 1.06 15.20
CA SER A 407 23.47 1.05 15.69
C SER A 407 23.57 1.25 17.20
N ASP A 408 22.58 1.93 17.80
CA ASP A 408 22.50 2.14 19.25
C ASP A 408 21.03 2.30 19.69
N LYS A 409 20.74 2.07 20.97
CA LYS A 409 19.39 2.13 21.53
C LYS A 409 19.39 2.68 22.96
N THR A 410 18.46 3.60 23.20
CA THR A 410 18.16 4.14 24.52
C THR A 410 16.66 3.96 24.83
N PRO A 411 16.21 4.23 26.07
CA PRO A 411 14.78 4.23 26.39
C PRO A 411 13.95 5.24 25.60
N ASP A 412 14.54 6.32 25.06
CA ASP A 412 13.80 7.42 24.42
C ASP A 412 13.91 7.42 22.88
N TYR A 413 14.99 6.85 22.34
CA TYR A 413 15.26 6.80 20.90
C TYR A 413 16.16 5.64 20.50
N VAL A 414 16.14 5.29 19.21
CA VAL A 414 17.16 4.47 18.56
C VAL A 414 18.00 5.31 17.61
N LEU A 415 19.29 5.00 17.54
CA LEU A 415 20.20 5.55 16.55
C LEU A 415 20.22 4.63 15.33
N LEU A 416 19.84 5.15 14.18
CA LEU A 416 19.87 4.46 12.90
C LEU A 416 21.09 4.92 12.11
N ARG A 417 21.96 3.99 11.74
CA ARG A 417 23.04 4.26 10.80
C ARG A 417 22.56 4.03 9.37
N ILE A 418 22.58 5.07 8.54
CA ILE A 418 22.14 4.97 7.15
C ILE A 418 23.13 4.09 6.37
N SER A 419 22.67 2.95 5.86
CA SER A 419 23.51 2.01 5.12
C SER A 419 23.48 2.25 3.62
N LYS A 420 22.34 2.67 3.04
CA LYS A 420 22.22 2.90 1.60
C LYS A 420 21.19 3.98 1.27
N THR A 421 21.52 4.78 0.26
CA THR A 421 20.63 5.74 -0.42
C THR A 421 20.97 5.79 -1.92
N GLY A 422 20.20 6.55 -2.70
CA GLY A 422 20.59 6.88 -4.08
C GLY A 422 21.86 7.74 -4.15
N PRO A 423 22.51 7.87 -5.32
CA PRO A 423 23.80 8.54 -5.46
C PRO A 423 23.78 10.03 -5.08
N LYS A 424 22.61 10.68 -5.13
CA LYS A 424 22.41 12.09 -4.73
C LYS A 424 21.88 12.23 -3.29
N GLY A 425 21.97 11.16 -2.49
CA GLY A 425 21.26 11.02 -1.22
C GLY A 425 19.75 10.87 -1.41
N ALA A 426 19.04 10.71 -0.30
CA ALA A 426 17.59 10.59 -0.27
C ALA A 426 16.98 11.66 0.65
N LYS A 427 15.74 12.07 0.40
CA LYS A 427 15.06 13.12 1.17
C LYS A 427 14.15 12.49 2.20
N LEU A 428 14.51 12.58 3.47
CA LEU A 428 13.60 12.33 4.59
C LEU A 428 12.62 13.50 4.69
N LYS A 429 11.33 13.19 4.78
CA LYS A 429 10.23 14.15 4.94
C LYS A 429 9.30 13.67 6.06
N ALA A 430 8.31 14.49 6.40
CA ALA A 430 7.19 14.04 7.21
C ALA A 430 6.38 12.95 6.46
N ASP A 431 5.71 12.11 7.24
CA ASP A 431 4.76 11.10 6.76
C ASP A 431 5.35 10.03 5.84
N MET A 432 6.67 9.82 5.87
CA MET A 432 7.33 8.76 5.09
C MET A 432 7.14 7.42 5.80
N GLY A 433 6.82 6.37 5.05
CA GLY A 433 6.66 5.01 5.60
C GLY A 433 7.94 4.49 6.26
N LEU A 434 7.77 3.78 7.38
CA LEU A 434 8.81 3.07 8.11
C LEU A 434 8.48 1.57 8.14
N ASN A 435 9.44 0.73 7.79
CA ASN A 435 9.29 -0.73 7.79
C ASN A 435 10.42 -1.38 8.60
N PHE A 436 10.10 -2.46 9.32
CA PHE A 436 10.97 -3.09 10.32
C PHE A 436 11.02 -4.61 10.11
N PRO A 437 11.65 -5.09 9.01
CA PRO A 437 11.55 -6.47 8.54
C PRO A 437 12.14 -7.52 9.50
N ASP A 438 13.01 -7.10 10.41
CA ASP A 438 13.67 -7.99 11.38
C ASP A 438 13.00 -7.96 12.75
N THR A 439 11.88 -7.23 12.90
CA THR A 439 11.25 -6.97 14.19
C THR A 439 9.81 -7.46 14.18
N THR A 440 9.46 -8.29 15.15
CA THR A 440 8.06 -8.68 15.36
C THR A 440 7.37 -7.57 16.15
N LEU A 441 6.39 -6.92 15.53
CA LEU A 441 5.65 -5.83 16.14
C LEU A 441 4.29 -6.35 16.61
N ASP A 442 4.00 -6.16 17.90
CA ASP A 442 2.69 -6.48 18.49
C ASP A 442 1.78 -5.25 18.37
N LEU A 443 1.31 -5.00 17.16
CA LEU A 443 0.43 -3.88 16.84
C LEU A 443 -1.03 -4.33 16.86
N PRO A 444 -1.97 -3.45 17.25
CA PRO A 444 -3.37 -3.79 17.19
C PRO A 444 -3.79 -4.15 15.76
N THR A 445 -4.48 -5.27 15.63
CA THR A 445 -5.03 -5.78 14.37
C THR A 445 -5.83 -4.72 13.61
N LEU A 446 -6.70 -4.00 14.33
CA LEU A 446 -7.52 -2.89 13.81
C LEU A 446 -7.28 -1.66 14.68
N THR A 447 -6.96 -0.54 14.05
CA THR A 447 -6.86 0.74 14.75
C THR A 447 -8.24 1.27 15.13
N SER A 448 -8.32 2.26 16.02
CA SER A 448 -9.59 2.95 16.32
C SER A 448 -10.17 3.63 15.09
N LYS A 449 -9.31 4.11 14.18
CA LYS A 449 -9.73 4.64 12.88
C LYS A 449 -10.33 3.54 12.02
N ASP A 450 -9.67 2.38 11.91
CA ASP A 450 -10.20 1.25 11.11
C ASP A 450 -11.58 0.81 11.62
N GLN A 451 -11.79 0.75 12.94
CA GLN A 451 -13.10 0.43 13.52
C GLN A 451 -14.19 1.44 13.13
N SER A 452 -13.86 2.73 13.11
CA SER A 452 -14.79 3.78 12.65
C SER A 452 -15.00 3.75 11.14
N ASP A 453 -13.96 3.45 10.36
CA ASP A 453 -14.06 3.34 8.91
C ASP A 453 -14.96 2.14 8.53
N LEU A 454 -14.90 1.04 9.28
CA LEU A 454 -15.72 -0.16 9.06
C LEU A 454 -17.22 0.13 9.06
N ASP A 455 -17.70 1.09 9.85
CA ASP A 455 -19.12 1.47 9.86
C ASP A 455 -19.60 1.92 8.47
N ILE A 456 -18.75 2.67 7.77
CA ILE A 456 -19.03 3.24 6.45
C ILE A 456 -18.75 2.22 5.35
N ILE A 457 -17.69 1.42 5.51
CA ILE A 457 -17.36 0.34 4.57
C ILE A 457 -18.51 -0.67 4.49
N CYS A 458 -19.07 -1.07 5.64
CA CYS A 458 -20.19 -2.01 5.69
C CYS A 458 -21.46 -1.47 5.02
N GLU A 459 -21.64 -0.15 4.99
CA GLU A 459 -22.79 0.51 4.36
C GLU A 459 -22.63 0.66 2.85
N HIS A 460 -21.43 0.98 2.35
CA HIS A 460 -21.24 1.47 0.98
C HIS A 460 -20.36 0.59 0.07
N ALA A 461 -19.46 -0.23 0.64
CA ALA A 461 -18.53 -1.03 -0.13
C ALA A 461 -19.13 -2.38 -0.56
N ASP A 462 -18.60 -2.96 -1.64
CA ASP A 462 -18.90 -4.34 -2.02
C ASP A 462 -17.91 -5.34 -1.41
N MET A 463 -16.75 -4.87 -0.96
CA MET A 463 -15.72 -5.67 -0.28
C MET A 463 -14.79 -4.77 0.55
N VAL A 464 -14.17 -5.36 1.57
CA VAL A 464 -13.19 -4.68 2.43
C VAL A 464 -11.77 -5.14 2.11
N GLY A 465 -10.84 -4.20 1.93
CA GLY A 465 -9.42 -4.47 1.92
C GLY A 465 -8.87 -4.49 3.35
N PHE A 466 -8.23 -5.57 3.75
CA PHE A 466 -7.67 -5.71 5.09
C PHE A 466 -6.14 -5.60 5.03
N SER A 467 -5.61 -4.44 5.44
CA SER A 467 -4.18 -4.15 5.45
C SER A 467 -3.44 -4.84 6.60
N PHE A 468 -2.18 -5.21 6.35
CA PHE A 468 -1.23 -5.82 7.30
C PHE A 468 -1.77 -7.04 8.05
N VAL A 469 -2.48 -7.92 7.35
CA VAL A 469 -2.90 -9.21 7.92
C VAL A 469 -1.67 -10.08 8.15
N GLU A 470 -1.45 -10.55 9.37
CA GLU A 470 -0.29 -11.39 9.68
C GLU A 470 -0.65 -12.78 10.21
N THR A 471 -1.85 -12.96 10.76
CA THR A 471 -2.23 -14.17 11.48
C THR A 471 -3.69 -14.58 11.26
N ALA A 472 -3.98 -15.85 11.58
CA ALA A 472 -5.34 -16.37 11.68
C ALA A 472 -6.22 -15.57 12.67
N ASP A 473 -5.65 -15.07 13.75
CA ASP A 473 -6.38 -14.28 14.76
C ASP A 473 -6.80 -12.92 14.22
N ASP A 474 -5.96 -12.30 13.38
CA ASP A 474 -6.30 -11.04 12.71
C ASP A 474 -7.57 -11.19 11.86
N MET A 475 -7.66 -12.28 11.09
CA MET A 475 -8.85 -12.59 10.30
C MET A 475 -10.09 -12.80 11.18
N ARG A 476 -9.97 -13.54 12.28
CA ARG A 476 -11.09 -13.78 13.20
C ARG A 476 -11.61 -12.48 13.81
N LYS A 477 -10.71 -11.57 14.19
CA LYS A 477 -11.07 -10.25 14.72
C LYS A 477 -11.84 -9.42 13.69
N LEU A 478 -11.35 -9.31 12.45
CA LEU A 478 -12.08 -8.59 11.41
C LEU A 478 -13.46 -9.22 11.13
N ILE A 479 -13.54 -10.55 11.03
CA ILE A 479 -14.81 -11.26 10.80
C ILE A 479 -15.79 -10.98 11.95
N ALA A 480 -15.31 -10.92 13.20
CA ALA A 480 -16.14 -10.56 14.35
C ALA A 480 -16.66 -9.11 14.25
N GLU A 481 -15.82 -8.15 13.88
CA GLU A 481 -16.21 -6.75 13.68
C GLU A 481 -17.23 -6.56 12.54
N LEU A 482 -17.07 -7.30 11.43
CA LEU A 482 -18.04 -7.32 10.33
C LEU A 482 -19.37 -7.94 10.78
N THR A 483 -19.31 -9.01 11.57
CA THR A 483 -20.51 -9.68 12.09
C THR A 483 -21.31 -8.77 13.03
N GLN A 484 -20.61 -8.03 13.91
CA GLN A 484 -21.26 -7.03 14.77
C GLN A 484 -21.99 -5.94 13.98
N ARG A 485 -21.55 -5.66 12.75
CA ARG A 485 -22.14 -4.69 11.82
C ARG A 485 -23.15 -5.30 10.85
N ASN A 486 -23.59 -6.54 11.07
CA ASN A 486 -24.47 -7.30 10.16
C ASN A 486 -23.91 -7.46 8.73
N ALA A 487 -22.58 -7.44 8.58
CA ALA A 487 -21.88 -7.56 7.32
C ALA A 487 -21.15 -8.91 7.18
N SER A 488 -21.69 -9.99 7.78
CA SER A 488 -21.06 -11.33 7.81
C SER A 488 -20.84 -12.01 6.45
N ASN A 489 -21.34 -11.42 5.36
CA ASN A 489 -21.12 -11.91 4.00
C ASN A 489 -20.20 -10.99 3.18
N MET A 490 -19.71 -9.89 3.76
CA MET A 490 -18.85 -8.93 3.09
C MET A 490 -17.55 -9.62 2.69
N PRO A 491 -17.22 -9.71 1.39
CA PRO A 491 -15.94 -10.27 0.97
C PRO A 491 -14.75 -9.52 1.57
N ILE A 492 -13.75 -10.26 2.02
CA ILE A 492 -12.49 -9.71 2.53
C ILE A 492 -11.39 -9.94 1.50
N ILE A 493 -10.66 -8.88 1.16
CA ILE A 493 -9.39 -8.98 0.44
C ILE A 493 -8.25 -8.86 1.47
N ALA A 494 -7.69 -10.00 1.87
CA ALA A 494 -6.56 -10.05 2.79
C ALA A 494 -5.28 -9.61 2.08
N LYS A 495 -4.63 -8.55 2.58
CA LYS A 495 -3.43 -7.99 1.96
C LYS A 495 -2.19 -8.59 2.60
N ILE A 496 -1.42 -9.29 1.78
CA ILE A 496 -0.18 -9.94 2.20
C ILE A 496 0.97 -8.97 1.97
N GLU A 497 1.34 -8.26 3.03
CA GLU A 497 2.28 -7.12 3.03
C GLU A 497 3.57 -7.42 3.79
N THR A 498 3.60 -8.43 4.68
CA THR A 498 4.75 -8.71 5.55
C THR A 498 5.31 -10.12 5.36
N ALA A 499 6.58 -10.31 5.78
CA ALA A 499 7.19 -11.64 5.78
C ALA A 499 6.44 -12.63 6.69
N ARG A 500 5.86 -12.15 7.78
CA ARG A 500 5.06 -12.96 8.70
C ARG A 500 3.74 -13.39 8.07
N ALA A 501 3.06 -12.49 7.35
CA ALA A 501 1.87 -12.80 6.58
C ALA A 501 2.11 -13.93 5.56
N VAL A 502 3.25 -13.89 4.85
CA VAL A 502 3.64 -14.94 3.90
C VAL A 502 3.83 -16.29 4.59
N ARG A 503 4.53 -16.33 5.73
CA ARG A 503 4.74 -17.58 6.48
C ARG A 503 3.43 -18.17 7.00
N ASN A 504 2.49 -17.32 7.41
CA ASN A 504 1.22 -17.71 8.02
C ASN A 504 0.05 -17.76 7.03
N LEU A 505 0.31 -17.59 5.72
CA LEU A 505 -0.74 -17.53 4.71
C LEU A 505 -1.65 -18.78 4.73
N PRO A 506 -1.13 -20.02 4.88
CA PRO A 506 -1.99 -21.19 5.05
C PRO A 506 -2.98 -21.05 6.22
N GLU A 507 -2.52 -20.63 7.39
CA GLU A 507 -3.33 -20.48 8.60
C GLU A 507 -4.34 -19.32 8.47
N ILE A 508 -3.96 -18.22 7.81
CA ILE A 508 -4.85 -17.10 7.46
C ILE A 508 -6.03 -17.61 6.61
N LEU A 509 -5.74 -18.43 5.60
CA LEU A 509 -6.76 -19.01 4.72
C LEU A 509 -7.65 -20.02 5.46
N PHE A 510 -7.06 -20.94 6.23
CA PHE A 510 -7.82 -21.91 7.01
C PHE A 510 -8.76 -21.26 8.05
N ALA A 511 -8.35 -20.13 8.63
CA ALA A 511 -9.17 -19.42 9.62
C ALA A 511 -10.38 -18.70 9.02
N SER A 512 -10.40 -18.46 7.71
CA SER A 512 -11.35 -17.55 7.07
C SER A 512 -12.26 -18.24 6.03
N LEU A 513 -11.73 -19.17 5.25
CA LEU A 513 -12.50 -19.94 4.25
C LEU A 513 -13.77 -20.63 4.77
N PRO A 514 -13.84 -21.15 6.02
CA PRO A 514 -15.05 -21.81 6.47
C PRO A 514 -16.25 -20.87 6.66
N SER A 515 -16.02 -19.57 6.85
CA SER A 515 -17.04 -18.63 7.32
C SER A 515 -17.12 -17.32 6.53
N HIS A 516 -16.23 -17.10 5.55
CA HIS A 516 -16.22 -15.87 4.76
C HIS A 516 -15.72 -16.08 3.32
N PRO A 517 -16.25 -15.32 2.34
CA PRO A 517 -15.61 -15.15 1.04
C PRO A 517 -14.31 -14.35 1.22
N VAL A 518 -13.18 -14.95 0.83
CA VAL A 518 -11.86 -14.32 0.94
C VAL A 518 -11.14 -14.31 -0.40
N GLY A 519 -10.58 -13.17 -0.75
CA GLY A 519 -9.56 -12.99 -1.77
C GLY A 519 -8.22 -12.58 -1.14
N VAL A 520 -7.13 -12.73 -1.88
CA VAL A 520 -5.79 -12.34 -1.44
C VAL A 520 -5.24 -11.25 -2.35
N MET A 521 -4.67 -10.19 -1.80
CA MET A 521 -3.94 -9.19 -2.55
C MET A 521 -2.44 -9.33 -2.28
N ILE A 522 -1.66 -9.53 -3.34
CA ILE A 522 -0.19 -9.49 -3.26
C ILE A 522 0.21 -8.01 -3.29
N ALA A 523 0.35 -7.41 -2.12
CA ALA A 523 0.69 -6.00 -1.97
C ALA A 523 2.21 -5.81 -2.09
N ARG A 524 2.70 -5.93 -3.33
CA ARG A 524 4.13 -6.02 -3.66
C ARG A 524 4.97 -4.81 -3.22
N GLY A 525 4.37 -3.62 -3.10
CA GLY A 525 5.04 -2.41 -2.63
C GLY A 525 5.64 -2.59 -1.23
N ASP A 526 4.79 -2.82 -0.23
CA ASP A 526 5.22 -3.07 1.14
C ASP A 526 5.96 -4.42 1.27
N LEU A 527 5.49 -5.46 0.57
CA LEU A 527 6.11 -6.79 0.62
C LEU A 527 7.54 -6.82 0.06
N ALA A 528 7.86 -5.99 -0.95
CA ALA A 528 9.22 -5.84 -1.48
C ALA A 528 10.18 -5.27 -0.43
N VAL A 529 9.70 -4.36 0.41
CA VAL A 529 10.51 -3.74 1.47
C VAL A 529 10.82 -4.77 2.55
N GLU A 530 9.85 -5.62 2.85
CA GLU A 530 9.95 -6.67 3.87
C GLU A 530 10.86 -7.83 3.45
N LEU A 531 10.65 -8.39 2.26
CA LEU A 531 11.36 -9.58 1.76
C LEU A 531 12.60 -9.25 0.92
N GLY A 532 12.67 -8.06 0.35
CA GLY A 532 13.59 -7.72 -0.73
C GLY A 532 13.11 -8.21 -2.10
N ASN A 533 13.58 -7.55 -3.16
CA ASN A 533 13.12 -7.79 -4.53
C ASN A 533 13.33 -9.21 -5.06
N VAL A 534 14.44 -9.87 -4.67
CA VAL A 534 14.75 -11.23 -5.13
C VAL A 534 13.75 -12.23 -4.56
N ARG A 535 13.52 -12.18 -3.24
CA ARG A 535 12.58 -13.07 -2.58
C ARG A 535 11.14 -12.76 -2.96
N LEU A 536 10.79 -11.50 -3.22
CA LEU A 536 9.46 -11.13 -3.73
C LEU A 536 9.13 -11.84 -5.06
N ALA A 537 10.07 -11.89 -6.01
CA ALA A 537 9.86 -12.52 -7.31
C ALA A 537 9.54 -14.03 -7.21
N GLU A 538 10.09 -14.69 -6.19
CA GLU A 538 9.78 -16.08 -5.85
C GLU A 538 8.45 -16.19 -5.09
N ILE A 539 8.27 -15.41 -4.04
CA ILE A 539 7.11 -15.52 -3.14
C ILE A 539 5.79 -15.16 -3.84
N GLN A 540 5.78 -14.25 -4.81
CA GLN A 540 4.56 -13.97 -5.58
C GLN A 540 4.02 -15.22 -6.30
N GLU A 541 4.91 -16.12 -6.75
CA GLU A 541 4.53 -17.38 -7.39
C GLU A 541 3.95 -18.34 -6.36
N GLU A 542 4.60 -18.47 -5.21
CA GLU A 542 4.12 -19.32 -4.12
C GLU A 542 2.75 -18.89 -3.61
N ILE A 543 2.51 -17.58 -3.47
CA ILE A 543 1.19 -17.04 -3.08
C ILE A 543 0.14 -17.39 -4.14
N LEU A 544 0.43 -17.22 -5.42
CA LEU A 544 -0.49 -17.60 -6.50
C LEU A 544 -0.86 -19.08 -6.44
N TRP A 545 0.13 -19.96 -6.27
CA TRP A 545 -0.11 -21.42 -6.24
C TRP A 545 -0.91 -21.84 -5.01
N LEU A 546 -0.59 -21.26 -3.85
CA LEU A 546 -1.30 -21.56 -2.60
C LEU A 546 -2.76 -21.08 -2.67
N CYS A 547 -3.00 -19.89 -3.22
CA CYS A 547 -4.35 -19.38 -3.42
C CYS A 547 -5.12 -20.20 -4.46
N GLU A 548 -4.48 -20.63 -5.55
CA GLU A 548 -5.10 -21.53 -6.54
C GLU A 548 -5.50 -22.87 -5.89
N ALA A 549 -4.67 -23.41 -4.99
CA ALA A 549 -5.00 -24.61 -4.23
C ALA A 549 -6.15 -24.41 -3.22
N ALA A 550 -6.28 -23.20 -2.68
CA ALA A 550 -7.41 -22.82 -1.84
C ALA A 550 -8.66 -22.41 -2.63
N HIS A 551 -8.57 -22.32 -3.96
CA HIS A 551 -9.56 -21.67 -4.83
C HIS A 551 -9.90 -20.23 -4.37
N VAL A 552 -8.89 -19.49 -3.94
CA VAL A 552 -8.98 -18.11 -3.49
C VAL A 552 -8.55 -17.18 -4.63
N PRO A 553 -9.38 -16.21 -5.03
CA PRO A 553 -9.00 -15.26 -6.08
C PRO A 553 -7.88 -14.34 -5.62
N VAL A 554 -6.95 -14.05 -6.52
CA VAL A 554 -5.78 -13.20 -6.24
C VAL A 554 -5.89 -11.86 -6.96
N VAL A 555 -5.55 -10.79 -6.26
CA VAL A 555 -5.29 -9.46 -6.81
C VAL A 555 -3.79 -9.24 -6.93
N TRP A 556 -3.31 -9.12 -8.17
CA TRP A 556 -1.93 -8.74 -8.48
C TRP A 556 -1.79 -7.23 -8.35
N ALA A 557 -1.19 -6.77 -7.24
CA ALA A 557 -1.26 -5.37 -6.86
C ALA A 557 0.08 -4.66 -6.79
N THR A 558 -0.02 -3.33 -6.88
CA THR A 558 1.03 -2.31 -6.77
C THR A 558 2.03 -2.33 -7.93
N GLN A 559 2.48 -1.15 -8.35
CA GLN A 559 3.54 -0.95 -9.35
C GLN A 559 3.31 -1.56 -10.75
N VAL A 560 2.08 -2.00 -11.08
CA VAL A 560 1.71 -2.40 -12.45
C VAL A 560 1.52 -1.15 -13.29
N LEU A 561 2.28 -1.01 -14.39
CA LEU A 561 2.25 0.15 -15.28
C LEU A 561 2.35 1.51 -14.55
N GLU A 562 3.10 1.55 -13.46
CA GLU A 562 3.24 2.71 -12.57
C GLU A 562 3.78 3.94 -13.31
N SER A 563 4.77 3.73 -14.19
CA SER A 563 5.37 4.80 -14.99
C SER A 563 4.37 5.41 -15.97
N ILE A 564 3.45 4.59 -16.50
CA ILE A 564 2.36 5.12 -17.33
C ILE A 564 1.42 5.92 -16.45
N ALA A 565 0.84 5.33 -15.41
CA ALA A 565 -0.16 5.99 -14.58
C ALA A 565 0.34 7.34 -14.01
N LYS A 566 1.59 7.40 -13.53
CA LYS A 566 2.17 8.60 -12.90
C LYS A 566 2.80 9.59 -13.87
N LEU A 567 3.47 9.11 -14.93
CA LEU A 567 4.35 9.94 -15.75
C LEU A 567 4.00 9.93 -17.25
N GLY A 568 3.05 9.10 -17.67
CA GLY A 568 2.71 8.91 -19.09
C GLY A 568 3.81 8.20 -19.89
N MET A 569 4.76 7.54 -19.21
CA MET A 569 5.92 6.90 -19.84
C MET A 569 5.77 5.39 -19.87
N ARG A 570 6.01 4.78 -21.04
CA ARG A 570 5.97 3.33 -21.23
C ARG A 570 7.29 2.69 -20.81
N SER A 571 7.20 1.62 -20.02
CA SER A 571 8.36 0.87 -19.51
C SER A 571 8.27 -0.59 -19.94
N ARG A 572 9.28 -1.10 -20.65
CA ARG A 572 9.30 -2.51 -21.11
C ARG A 572 9.16 -3.51 -19.95
N PRO A 573 9.91 -3.38 -18.83
CA PRO A 573 9.72 -4.24 -17.66
C PRO A 573 8.29 -4.23 -17.11
N GLU A 574 7.63 -3.07 -17.06
CA GLU A 574 6.26 -2.98 -16.55
C GLU A 574 5.23 -3.65 -17.48
N PHE A 575 5.46 -3.65 -18.79
CA PHE A 575 4.62 -4.41 -19.73
C PHE A 575 4.83 -5.91 -19.58
N THR A 576 6.05 -6.38 -19.31
CA THR A 576 6.31 -7.79 -18.98
C THR A 576 5.62 -8.17 -17.66
N ASP A 577 5.66 -7.30 -16.65
CA ASP A 577 4.95 -7.50 -15.38
C ASP A 577 3.42 -7.58 -15.59
N ALA A 578 2.86 -6.66 -16.38
CA ALA A 578 1.44 -6.67 -16.74
C ALA A 578 1.03 -7.90 -17.57
N ALA A 579 1.94 -8.46 -18.37
CA ALA A 579 1.68 -9.72 -19.09
C ALA A 579 1.68 -10.93 -18.14
N MET A 580 2.50 -10.90 -17.09
CA MET A 580 2.53 -11.94 -16.05
C MET A 580 1.33 -11.87 -15.10
N SER A 581 0.76 -10.70 -14.91
CA SER A 581 -0.37 -10.50 -13.99
C SER A 581 -1.68 -11.17 -14.47
N VAL A 582 -1.78 -11.59 -15.75
CA VAL A 582 -2.92 -12.37 -16.29
C VAL A 582 -3.20 -13.68 -15.53
N ARG A 583 -2.22 -14.13 -14.74
CA ARG A 583 -2.30 -15.34 -13.91
C ARG A 583 -3.14 -15.13 -12.63
N ALA A 584 -3.46 -13.89 -12.32
CA ALA A 584 -4.34 -13.50 -11.21
C ALA A 584 -5.76 -13.20 -11.73
N GLU A 585 -6.74 -13.23 -10.83
CA GLU A 585 -8.15 -12.93 -11.14
C GLU A 585 -8.39 -11.44 -11.36
N CYS A 586 -7.52 -10.61 -10.78
CA CYS A 586 -7.60 -9.15 -10.84
C CYS A 586 -6.21 -8.53 -10.80
N VAL A 587 -6.06 -7.38 -11.45
CA VAL A 587 -4.82 -6.59 -11.48
C VAL A 587 -5.13 -5.18 -11.01
N MET A 588 -4.35 -4.66 -10.06
CA MET A 588 -4.56 -3.34 -9.48
C MET A 588 -3.62 -2.29 -10.08
N LEU A 589 -4.20 -1.19 -10.55
CA LEU A 589 -3.50 0.04 -10.93
C LEU A 589 -3.58 1.09 -9.81
N ASN A 590 -2.48 1.79 -9.58
CA ASN A 590 -2.42 2.94 -8.68
C ASN A 590 -2.93 4.22 -9.38
N LYS A 591 -3.34 5.22 -8.57
CA LYS A 591 -3.77 6.53 -9.08
C LYS A 591 -2.64 7.31 -9.76
N GLY A 592 -2.98 8.11 -10.76
CA GLY A 592 -2.07 9.06 -11.41
C GLY A 592 -2.73 9.82 -12.56
N PRO A 593 -2.11 10.92 -13.03
CA PRO A 593 -2.70 11.81 -14.04
C PRO A 593 -2.96 11.15 -15.40
N TYR A 594 -2.31 10.02 -15.69
CA TYR A 594 -2.49 9.27 -16.94
C TYR A 594 -3.16 7.92 -16.72
N ILE A 595 -3.94 7.78 -15.65
CA ILE A 595 -4.57 6.52 -15.26
C ILE A 595 -5.45 5.91 -16.37
N LEU A 596 -6.12 6.73 -17.18
CA LEU A 596 -6.90 6.27 -18.33
C LEU A 596 -6.04 5.59 -19.41
N ASP A 597 -4.80 6.03 -19.62
CA ASP A 597 -3.87 5.37 -20.55
C ASP A 597 -3.35 4.05 -19.95
N ALA A 598 -3.12 4.02 -18.63
CA ALA A 598 -2.72 2.80 -17.92
C ALA A 598 -3.82 1.72 -17.97
N VAL A 599 -5.09 2.09 -17.75
CA VAL A 599 -6.25 1.16 -17.85
C VAL A 599 -6.36 0.59 -19.26
N ARG A 600 -6.31 1.44 -20.30
CA ARG A 600 -6.34 1.01 -21.70
C ARG A 600 -5.19 0.07 -22.05
N SER A 601 -3.98 0.43 -21.64
CA SER A 601 -2.77 -0.36 -21.88
C SER A 601 -2.85 -1.72 -21.19
N LEU A 602 -3.27 -1.77 -19.92
CA LEU A 602 -3.44 -3.01 -19.18
C LEU A 602 -4.53 -3.89 -19.81
N SER A 603 -5.67 -3.30 -20.14
CA SER A 603 -6.78 -4.01 -20.81
C SER A 603 -6.32 -4.68 -22.11
N ALA A 604 -5.53 -3.98 -22.93
CA ALA A 604 -4.97 -4.53 -24.15
C ALA A 604 -4.00 -5.70 -23.88
N VAL A 605 -3.10 -5.57 -22.91
CA VAL A 605 -2.15 -6.64 -22.53
C VAL A 605 -2.90 -7.88 -22.07
N LEU A 606 -3.90 -7.73 -21.19
CA LEU A 606 -4.68 -8.84 -20.65
C LEU A 606 -5.45 -9.58 -21.74
N LYS A 607 -6.10 -8.84 -22.67
CA LYS A 607 -6.82 -9.43 -23.81
C LYS A 607 -5.90 -10.23 -24.74
N CYS A 608 -4.68 -9.75 -24.98
CA CYS A 608 -3.71 -10.49 -25.76
C CYS A 608 -3.23 -11.76 -25.04
N MET A 609 -2.96 -11.66 -23.74
CA MET A 609 -2.31 -12.74 -22.98
C MET A 609 -3.25 -13.84 -22.51
N GLN A 610 -4.54 -13.59 -22.32
CA GLN A 610 -5.49 -14.55 -21.75
C GLN A 610 -5.63 -15.85 -22.56
N ASP A 611 -5.41 -15.80 -23.87
CA ASP A 611 -5.46 -16.99 -24.73
C ASP A 611 -4.15 -17.80 -24.71
N HIS A 612 -3.05 -17.17 -24.29
CA HIS A 612 -1.73 -17.80 -24.17
C HIS A 612 -1.45 -18.36 -22.78
N GLN A 613 -2.12 -17.82 -21.76
CA GLN A 613 -1.84 -18.16 -20.38
C GLN A 613 -3.13 -18.22 -19.56
N HIS A 614 -3.30 -19.32 -18.83
CA HIS A 614 -4.36 -19.46 -17.84
C HIS A 614 -3.73 -19.95 -16.55
N LYS A 615 -3.76 -19.14 -15.48
CA LYS A 615 -2.99 -19.42 -14.27
C LYS A 615 -1.54 -19.71 -14.63
N LYS A 616 -0.93 -20.79 -14.15
CA LYS A 616 0.41 -21.22 -14.57
C LYS A 616 0.44 -22.08 -15.85
N ILE A 617 -0.70 -22.32 -16.47
CA ILE A 617 -0.82 -23.16 -17.65
C ILE A 617 -0.62 -22.32 -18.91
N SER A 618 0.51 -22.52 -19.57
CA SER A 618 0.68 -22.03 -20.95
C SER A 618 -0.25 -22.80 -21.89
N ARG A 619 -1.05 -22.05 -22.66
CA ARG A 619 -1.98 -22.55 -23.66
C ARG A 619 -1.39 -22.30 -25.04
N LEU A 620 -1.39 -23.35 -25.86
CA LEU A 620 -0.85 -23.30 -27.21
C LEU A 620 -1.93 -22.84 -28.19
N ARG A 621 -2.36 -21.58 -28.06
CA ARG A 621 -3.18 -20.93 -29.09
C ARG A 621 -2.46 -21.03 -30.44
N ALA A 622 -3.20 -21.25 -31.51
CA ALA A 622 -2.67 -21.18 -32.86
C ALA A 622 -1.89 -19.86 -33.07
N LEU A 623 -0.70 -19.97 -33.65
CA LEU A 623 0.16 -18.83 -33.92
C LEU A 623 -0.32 -18.14 -35.20
N HIS A 624 -0.50 -16.83 -35.13
CA HIS A 624 -0.92 -15.99 -36.24
C HIS A 624 0.25 -15.04 -36.55
N TRP A 625 1.10 -15.46 -37.48
CA TRP A 625 2.23 -14.66 -37.99
C TRP A 625 1.77 -13.64 -39.02
#